data_AF-A0A0G1J9X6-F1
#
_entry.id   AF-A0A0G1J9X6-F1
#
_cell.length_a   1.000
_cell.length_b   1.000
_cell.length_c   1.000
_cell.angle_alpha   90.00
_cell.angle_beta   90.00
_cell.angle_gamma   90.00
#
_symmetry.space_group_name_H-M   'P 1'
#
loop_
_entity.id
_entity.type
_entity.pdbx_description
1 polymer ?
#
loop_
_entity_poly.entity_id
_entity_poly.type
_entity_poly.pdbx_seq_one_letter_code
_entity_poly.pdbx_strand_id
1 'polypeptide(L)'
;KEEDKILVKLPSGEIRSFNPAAKATVGALGQEHHKEEQIGSAGRARHMGRRPTVRGVAQDPRSHPHGGGEGRSGIGLKSPKSVYGKRVMGVRTRNKKKHSNHLIIKRRGKK
;
A
#
# COMPACT_ATOMS: atom_id res chain seq x y z
N LYS A 1 -18.84 -23.22 3.28
CA LYS A 1 -19.26 -22.60 4.55
C LYS A 1 -19.02 -23.66 5.60
N GLU A 2 -18.02 -23.49 6.45
CA GLU A 2 -17.91 -24.33 7.66
C GLU A 2 -18.77 -23.67 8.73
N GLU A 3 -19.33 -24.45 9.66
CA GLU A 3 -20.34 -23.97 10.62
C GLU A 3 -19.86 -22.77 11.45
N ASP A 4 -18.55 -22.68 11.72
CA ASP A 4 -17.96 -21.61 12.53
C ASP A 4 -17.43 -20.40 11.77
N LYS A 5 -17.16 -20.50 10.46
CA LYS A 5 -16.42 -19.48 9.70
C LYS A 5 -16.87 -19.34 8.25
N ILE A 6 -17.09 -18.10 7.83
CA ILE A 6 -17.38 -17.75 6.43
C ILE A 6 -16.11 -17.24 5.75
N LEU A 7 -15.80 -17.80 4.58
CA LEU A 7 -14.65 -17.38 3.79
C LEU A 7 -15.07 -16.36 2.74
N VAL A 8 -14.38 -15.22 2.72
CA VAL A 8 -14.66 -14.14 1.77
C VAL A 8 -13.39 -13.81 1.00
N LYS A 9 -13.51 -13.71 -0.31
CA LYS A 9 -12.47 -13.18 -1.20
C LYS A 9 -12.61 -11.66 -1.26
N LEU A 10 -11.59 -10.95 -0.78
CA LEU A 10 -11.57 -9.49 -0.78
C LEU A 10 -11.21 -8.93 -2.18
N PRO A 11 -11.52 -7.66 -2.45
CA PRO A 11 -11.09 -6.99 -3.70
C PRO A 11 -9.58 -6.98 -3.92
N SER A 12 -8.79 -7.13 -2.85
CA SER A 12 -7.32 -7.28 -2.91
C SER A 12 -6.87 -8.66 -3.42
N GLY A 13 -7.79 -9.60 -3.62
CA GLY A 13 -7.53 -11.00 -3.95
C GLY A 13 -7.13 -11.88 -2.75
N GLU A 14 -7.10 -11.33 -1.54
CA GLU A 14 -6.89 -12.09 -0.30
C GLU A 14 -8.15 -12.89 0.09
N ILE A 15 -7.99 -14.14 0.53
CA ILE A 15 -9.07 -14.96 1.09
C ILE A 15 -8.95 -14.94 2.61
N ARG A 16 -10.01 -14.49 3.29
CA ARG A 16 -10.03 -14.30 4.73
C ARG A 16 -11.31 -14.84 5.34
N SER A 17 -11.23 -15.41 6.54
CA SER A 17 -12.38 -15.87 7.31
C SER A 17 -12.98 -14.78 8.19
N PHE A 18 -14.30 -14.82 8.32
CA PHE A 18 -15.13 -13.91 9.11
C PHE A 18 -16.14 -14.67 9.95
N ASN A 19 -16.64 -14.02 11.00
CA ASN A 19 -17.69 -14.56 11.86
C ASN A 19 -19.01 -14.64 11.06
N PRO A 20 -19.73 -15.79 11.09
CA PRO A 20 -21.03 -15.93 10.46
C PRO A 20 -22.09 -14.89 10.84
N ALA A 21 -22.02 -14.35 12.06
CA ALA A 21 -22.95 -13.34 12.56
C ALA A 21 -22.65 -11.90 12.05
N ALA A 22 -21.56 -11.70 11.31
CA ALA A 22 -21.21 -10.38 10.79
C ALA A 22 -22.21 -9.90 9.73
N LYS A 23 -22.70 -8.66 9.88
CA LYS A 23 -23.60 -8.03 8.90
C LYS A 23 -22.84 -7.63 7.64
N ALA A 24 -23.45 -7.84 6.48
CA ALA A 24 -22.94 -7.40 5.18
C ALA A 24 -24.10 -6.94 4.29
N THR A 25 -23.80 -6.06 3.34
CA THR A 25 -24.76 -5.59 2.35
C THR A 25 -24.46 -6.26 1.02
N VAL A 26 -25.51 -6.61 0.28
CA VAL A 26 -25.40 -7.17 -1.07
C VAL A 26 -25.34 -6.02 -2.07
N GLY A 27 -24.39 -6.07 -3.00
CA GLY A 27 -24.23 -5.09 -4.07
C GLY A 27 -22.79 -4.62 -4.24
N ALA A 28 -22.48 -4.08 -5.43
CA ALA A 28 -21.22 -3.38 -5.67
C ALA A 28 -21.33 -1.92 -5.22
N LEU A 29 -20.19 -1.29 -4.90
CA LEU A 29 -20.15 0.15 -4.69
C LEU A 29 -20.32 0.86 -6.04
N GLY A 30 -21.15 1.91 -6.06
CA GLY A 30 -21.31 2.75 -7.25
C GLY A 30 -20.05 3.54 -7.62
N GLN A 31 -20.10 4.19 -8.78
CA GLN A 31 -19.03 5.04 -9.33
C GLN A 31 -17.72 4.30 -9.65
N GLU A 32 -17.81 3.24 -10.45
CA GLU A 32 -16.67 2.44 -10.89
C GLU A 32 -15.64 3.26 -11.70
N HIS A 33 -16.11 4.24 -12.48
CA HIS A 33 -15.29 5.12 -13.33
C HIS A 33 -14.39 6.10 -12.56
N HIS A 34 -14.50 6.19 -11.22
CA HIS A 34 -13.67 7.12 -10.45
C HIS A 34 -12.16 6.89 -10.65
N LYS A 35 -11.75 5.66 -11.01
CA LYS A 35 -10.35 5.32 -11.29
C LYS A 35 -9.85 5.83 -12.65
N GLU A 36 -10.75 6.07 -13.59
CA GLU A 36 -10.45 6.50 -14.97
C GLU A 36 -10.25 8.02 -15.05
N GLU A 37 -10.66 8.74 -14.00
CA GLU A 37 -10.62 10.18 -13.95
C GLU A 37 -9.19 10.74 -13.94
N GLN A 38 -8.87 11.56 -14.94
CA GLN A 38 -7.61 12.29 -14.99
C GLN A 38 -7.71 13.60 -14.20
N ILE A 39 -6.74 13.83 -13.31
CA ILE A 39 -6.69 15.03 -12.47
C ILE A 39 -6.45 16.29 -13.31
N GLY A 40 -5.67 16.20 -14.39
CA GLY A 40 -5.39 17.28 -15.35
C GLY A 40 -4.43 18.36 -14.84
N SER A 41 -4.71 18.97 -13.67
CA SER A 41 -3.92 20.08 -13.13
C SER A 41 -3.34 19.82 -11.74
N ALA A 42 -2.18 20.41 -11.46
CA ALA A 42 -1.59 20.37 -10.12
C ALA A 42 -2.46 21.09 -9.08
N GLY A 43 -3.18 22.15 -9.47
CA GLY A 43 -4.11 22.89 -8.61
C GLY A 43 -5.25 22.00 -8.11
N ARG A 44 -5.83 21.18 -8.99
CA ARG A 44 -6.87 20.21 -8.62
C ARG A 44 -6.35 19.19 -7.60
N ALA A 45 -5.11 18.72 -7.73
CA ALA A 45 -4.49 17.86 -6.74
C ALA A 45 -4.41 18.52 -5.35
N ARG A 46 -4.10 19.82 -5.29
CA ARG A 46 -4.12 20.58 -4.03
C ARG A 46 -5.53 20.76 -3.47
N HIS A 47 -6.55 20.98 -4.31
CA HIS A 47 -7.94 21.06 -3.86
C HIS A 47 -8.43 19.73 -3.25
N MET A 48 -7.89 18.60 -3.71
CA MET A 48 -8.11 17.28 -3.09
C MET A 48 -7.27 17.05 -1.80
N GLY A 49 -6.57 18.07 -1.29
CA GLY A 49 -5.75 17.99 -0.08
C GLY A 49 -4.39 17.30 -0.26
N ARG A 50 -3.98 16.99 -1.51
CA ARG A 50 -2.68 16.36 -1.77
C ARG A 50 -1.60 17.42 -1.93
N ARG A 51 -0.62 17.41 -1.02
CA ARG A 51 0.55 18.31 -1.06
C ARG A 51 1.66 17.72 -1.95
N PRO A 52 2.50 18.55 -2.58
CA PRO A 52 3.64 18.07 -3.36
C PRO A 52 4.66 17.36 -2.46
N THR A 53 5.28 16.30 -3.00
CA THR A 53 6.33 15.51 -2.32
C THR A 53 7.61 15.53 -3.14
N VAL A 54 8.76 15.71 -2.48
CA VAL A 54 10.08 15.77 -3.14
C VAL A 54 10.71 14.37 -3.19
N ARG A 55 11.36 14.03 -4.31
CA ARG A 55 12.08 12.76 -4.48
C ARG A 55 13.31 12.72 -3.56
N GLY A 56 13.57 11.58 -2.92
CA GLY A 56 14.70 11.42 -1.98
C GLY A 56 16.09 11.65 -2.59
N VAL A 57 16.26 11.37 -3.89
CA VAL A 57 17.51 11.59 -4.63
C VAL A 57 17.85 13.08 -4.78
N ALA A 58 16.84 13.94 -4.80
CA ALA A 58 17.04 15.39 -4.94
C ALA A 58 17.28 16.10 -3.59
N GLN A 59 17.34 15.36 -2.49
CA GLN A 59 17.56 15.90 -1.15
C GLN A 59 19.05 15.85 -0.80
N ASP A 60 19.43 16.47 0.32
CA ASP A 60 20.76 16.34 0.88
C ASP A 60 20.95 14.99 1.60
N PRO A 61 22.21 14.52 1.78
CA PRO A 61 22.51 13.25 2.45
C PRO A 61 21.99 13.13 3.89
N ARG A 62 21.81 14.24 4.61
CA ARG A 62 21.29 14.24 5.99
C ARG A 62 19.77 14.02 6.00
N SER A 63 19.06 14.58 5.03
CA SER A 63 17.60 14.47 4.95
C SER A 63 17.12 13.13 4.38
N HIS A 64 17.83 12.56 3.41
CA HIS A 64 17.46 11.27 2.80
C HIS A 64 18.66 10.37 2.56
N PRO A 65 18.55 9.04 2.79
CA PRO A 65 19.63 8.10 2.48
C PRO A 65 20.04 8.01 1.01
N HIS A 66 19.32 8.67 0.11
CA HIS A 66 19.59 8.69 -1.34
C HIS A 66 20.05 10.07 -1.79
N GLY A 67 20.13 11.03 -0.87
CA GLY A 67 20.47 12.41 -1.17
C GLY A 67 21.96 12.60 -1.41
N GLY A 68 22.28 13.71 -2.07
CA GLY A 68 23.63 14.11 -2.45
C GLY A 68 24.19 13.38 -3.68
N GLY A 69 25.50 13.53 -3.87
CA GLY A 69 26.21 13.20 -5.11
C GLY A 69 26.29 14.39 -6.06
N GLU A 70 27.24 14.34 -6.99
CA GLU A 70 27.41 15.37 -8.01
C GLU A 70 26.32 15.26 -9.10
N GLY A 71 25.65 16.37 -9.39
CA GLY A 71 24.60 16.42 -10.40
C GLY A 71 23.43 15.48 -10.11
N ARG A 72 23.04 14.66 -11.10
CA ARG A 72 21.96 13.68 -10.96
C ARG A 72 22.56 12.33 -10.53
N SER A 73 22.43 12.01 -9.26
CA SER A 73 22.87 10.74 -8.69
C SER A 73 21.85 9.61 -8.88
N GLY A 74 22.35 8.38 -8.90
CA GLY A 74 21.54 7.17 -8.73
C GLY A 74 21.28 6.89 -7.24
N ILE A 75 20.61 5.78 -6.94
CA ILE A 75 20.32 5.39 -5.54
C ILE A 75 21.60 5.06 -4.74
N GLY A 76 22.67 4.58 -5.40
CA GLY A 76 23.97 4.29 -4.79
C GLY A 76 24.01 3.14 -3.76
N LEU A 77 22.85 2.65 -3.32
CA LEU A 77 22.70 1.62 -2.29
C LEU A 77 22.18 0.30 -2.87
N LYS A 78 22.58 -0.82 -2.24
CA LYS A 78 22.14 -2.19 -2.59
C LYS A 78 20.61 -2.35 -2.70
N SER A 79 19.84 -1.54 -1.99
CA SER A 79 18.39 -1.51 -2.14
C SER A 79 17.82 -0.14 -1.81
N PRO A 80 16.70 0.27 -2.44
CA PRO A 80 15.99 1.49 -2.10
C PRO A 80 15.58 1.52 -0.63
N LYS A 81 15.77 2.67 0.02
CA LYS A 81 15.51 2.92 1.43
C LYS A 81 14.47 4.02 1.56
N SER A 82 13.70 3.97 2.65
CA SER A 82 12.86 5.09 3.09
C SER A 82 13.72 6.18 3.71
N VAL A 83 13.11 7.34 4.00
CA VAL A 83 13.73 8.43 4.76
C VAL A 83 14.39 7.93 6.05
N TYR A 84 13.77 6.94 6.70
CA TYR A 84 14.25 6.33 7.95
C TYR A 84 15.24 5.17 7.75
N GLY A 85 15.77 4.97 6.54
CA GLY A 85 16.76 3.94 6.25
C GLY A 85 16.23 2.50 6.10
N LYS A 86 14.92 2.28 6.23
CA LYS A 86 14.31 0.94 6.07
C LYS A 86 14.17 0.58 4.59
N ARG A 87 14.40 -0.69 4.23
CA ARG A 87 14.24 -1.18 2.85
C ARG A 87 12.78 -1.09 2.41
N VAL A 88 12.52 -0.57 1.21
CA VAL A 88 11.15 -0.33 0.70
C VAL A 88 10.70 -1.45 -0.25
N MET A 89 11.59 -1.96 -1.09
CA MET A 89 11.25 -2.96 -2.10
C MET A 89 11.34 -4.39 -1.55
N GLY A 90 10.29 -5.18 -1.79
CA GLY A 90 10.26 -6.62 -1.51
C GLY A 90 10.15 -7.04 -0.04
N VAL A 91 10.10 -6.08 0.90
CA VAL A 91 10.02 -6.40 2.34
C VAL A 91 8.56 -6.48 2.81
N ARG A 92 8.20 -7.60 3.43
CA ARG A 92 6.89 -7.75 4.09
C ARG A 92 6.91 -7.05 5.45
N THR A 93 6.10 -6.01 5.61
CA THR A 93 6.01 -5.19 6.84
C THR A 93 4.99 -5.71 7.86
N ARG A 94 4.21 -6.75 7.52
CA ARG A 94 3.20 -7.32 8.42
C ARG A 94 3.87 -8.02 9.61
N ASN A 95 3.41 -7.70 10.82
CA ASN A 95 3.85 -8.39 12.05
C ASN A 95 3.48 -9.89 12.02
N LYS A 96 4.49 -10.76 12.26
CA LYS A 96 4.35 -12.22 12.30
C LYS A 96 3.50 -12.73 13.46
N LYS A 97 3.39 -11.98 14.57
CA LYS A 97 2.64 -12.36 15.77
C LYS A 97 1.24 -11.75 15.86
N LYS A 98 0.75 -11.08 14.80
CA LYS A 98 -0.57 -10.44 14.83
C LYS A 98 -1.67 -11.49 15.03
N HIS A 99 -2.55 -11.29 16.01
CA HIS A 99 -3.64 -12.22 16.35
C HIS A 99 -4.44 -12.65 15.11
N SER A 100 -4.81 -11.71 14.24
CA SER A 100 -5.57 -11.97 13.01
C SER A 100 -4.88 -12.84 11.94
N ASN A 101 -3.64 -13.30 12.15
CA ASN A 101 -2.92 -14.12 11.17
C ASN A 101 -3.60 -15.46 10.88
N HIS A 102 -4.24 -16.09 11.87
CA HIS A 102 -4.97 -17.35 11.70
C HIS A 102 -6.26 -17.19 10.88
N LEU A 103 -6.77 -15.97 10.73
CA LEU A 103 -7.96 -15.68 9.92
C LEU A 103 -7.64 -15.59 8.41
N ILE A 104 -6.37 -15.49 8.04
CA ILE A 104 -5.97 -15.32 6.64
C ILE A 104 -5.63 -16.68 6.05
N ILE A 105 -6.43 -17.14 5.09
CA ILE A 105 -6.26 -18.44 4.44
C ILE A 105 -5.28 -18.31 3.27
N LYS A 106 -5.52 -17.33 2.39
CA LYS A 106 -4.64 -17.05 1.24
C LYS A 106 -4.31 -15.56 1.19
N ARG A 107 -3.01 -15.23 1.23
CA ARG A 107 -2.54 -13.84 1.12
C ARG A 107 -2.64 -13.33 -0.32
N ARG A 108 -2.92 -12.03 -0.49
CA ARG A 108 -2.87 -11.34 -1.79
C ARG A 108 -1.54 -11.59 -2.52
N GLY A 109 -1.61 -11.81 -3.84
CA GLY A 109 -0.43 -11.94 -4.71
C GLY A 109 0.43 -13.20 -4.49
N LYS A 110 0.08 -14.09 -3.56
CA LYS A 110 0.60 -15.46 -3.58
C LYS A 110 -0.24 -16.23 -4.60
N LYS A 111 0.35 -16.62 -5.74
CA LYS A 111 -0.19 -17.75 -6.50
C LYS A 111 -0.07 -18.99 -5.62
#